data_AF-A0AAJ2EAB6-F1
#
_entry.id   AF-A0AAJ2EAB6-F1
#
_cell.length_a   1.000
_cell.length_b   1.000
_cell.length_c   1.000
_cell.angle_alpha   90.00
_cell.angle_beta   90.00
_cell.angle_gamma   90.00
#
_symmetry.space_group_name_H-M   'P 1'
#
loop_
_entity.id
_entity.type
_entity.pdbx_description
1 polymer ?
#
loop_
_entity_poly.entity_id
_entity_poly.type
_entity_poly.pdbx_seq_one_letter_code
_entity_poly.pdbx_strand_id
1 'polypeptide(L)'
;MQRHALRAFTAFTLIAASLLATSDAFAYRGNPYQYQPQPDESDLDNHGHYVNRDGNVVHSPARTRSGAVPAGATAQCRDGSYSFSQHHSGTCSRHGGVAAWQ
;
A
#
# COMPACT_ATOMS: atom_id res chain seq x y z
N MET A 1 59.97 34.38 -44.46
CA MET A 1 59.56 33.31 -43.52
C MET A 1 59.87 33.88 -42.14
N GLN A 2 58.95 34.18 -41.20
CA GLN A 2 57.79 33.47 -40.69
C GLN A 2 56.71 34.48 -40.27
N ARG A 3 55.43 34.10 -40.40
CA ARG A 3 54.25 34.88 -40.02
C ARG A 3 53.91 34.58 -38.57
N HIS A 4 53.98 35.56 -37.67
CA HIS A 4 53.45 35.41 -36.31
C HIS A 4 51.96 35.73 -36.32
N ALA A 5 51.15 34.68 -36.35
CA ALA A 5 49.70 34.73 -36.20
C ALA A 5 49.34 35.30 -34.81
N LEU A 6 48.43 36.28 -34.79
CA LEU A 6 47.79 36.78 -33.57
C LEU A 6 47.17 35.58 -32.83
N ARG A 7 47.72 35.24 -31.67
CA ARG A 7 47.08 34.30 -30.75
C ARG A 7 45.99 35.06 -30.00
N ALA A 8 44.75 34.73 -30.34
CA ALA A 8 43.54 35.25 -29.73
C ALA A 8 43.62 35.17 -28.21
N PHE A 9 43.22 36.27 -27.55
CA PHE A 9 42.99 36.35 -26.12
C PHE A 9 41.99 35.26 -25.73
N THR A 10 42.47 34.18 -25.12
CA THR A 10 41.62 33.18 -24.47
C THR A 10 40.99 33.84 -23.25
N ALA A 11 39.69 34.10 -23.37
CA ALA A 11 38.87 34.75 -22.37
C ALA A 11 38.96 34.03 -21.00
N PHE A 12 39.39 34.78 -19.99
CA PHE A 12 39.12 34.48 -18.60
C PHE A 12 37.61 34.62 -18.35
N THR A 13 37.03 33.58 -17.76
CA THR A 13 35.86 33.53 -16.84
C THR A 13 34.84 32.48 -17.29
N LEU A 14 34.63 31.48 -16.43
CA LEU A 14 33.33 31.03 -15.92
C LEU A 14 33.60 29.92 -14.88
N ILE A 15 33.73 30.34 -13.61
CA ILE A 15 33.53 29.43 -12.46
C ILE A 15 32.02 29.39 -12.25
N ALA A 16 31.37 28.24 -12.49
CA ALA A 16 30.05 27.96 -11.93
C ALA A 16 29.77 26.45 -11.92
N ALA A 17 30.06 25.85 -10.76
CA ALA A 17 29.25 24.83 -10.08
C ALA A 17 28.47 23.79 -10.91
N SER A 18 28.89 22.53 -10.84
CA SER A 18 27.97 21.37 -10.92
C SER A 18 28.64 20.06 -10.49
N LEU A 19 29.28 20.08 -9.31
CA LEU A 19 29.34 18.88 -8.48
C LEU A 19 28.22 19.08 -7.46
N LEU A 20 27.08 18.41 -7.64
CA LEU A 20 26.18 17.95 -6.57
C LEU A 20 24.88 17.41 -7.20
N ALA A 21 24.48 16.25 -6.69
CA ALA A 21 23.16 15.64 -6.75
C ALA A 21 22.76 14.92 -8.04
N THR A 22 23.06 13.62 -8.08
CA THR A 22 21.96 12.65 -8.10
C THR A 22 22.25 11.59 -7.04
N SER A 23 22.06 11.97 -5.77
CA SER A 23 21.79 10.95 -4.76
C SER A 23 20.44 10.36 -5.16
N ASP A 24 20.43 9.21 -5.84
CA ASP A 24 19.22 8.41 -5.98
C ASP A 24 18.87 7.89 -4.58
N ALA A 25 18.27 8.76 -3.78
CA ALA A 25 17.54 8.35 -2.62
C ALA A 25 16.34 7.58 -3.17
N PHE A 26 16.48 6.25 -3.24
CA PHE A 26 15.34 5.36 -3.23
C PHE A 26 14.55 5.72 -1.97
N ALA A 27 13.60 6.65 -2.12
CA ALA A 27 12.59 6.87 -1.12
C ALA A 27 11.82 5.56 -1.05
N TYR A 28 12.20 4.70 -0.11
CA TYR A 28 11.40 3.56 0.28
C TYR A 28 10.09 4.15 0.79
N ARG A 29 9.14 4.29 -0.12
CA ARG A 29 7.79 4.73 0.18
C ARG A 29 7.21 3.58 1.00
N GLY A 30 7.36 3.69 2.32
CA GLY A 30 6.75 2.77 3.26
C GLY A 30 5.29 2.60 2.85
N ASN A 31 4.88 1.36 2.69
CA ASN A 31 3.54 1.04 2.26
C ASN A 31 2.54 1.70 3.21
N PRO A 32 1.64 2.59 2.76
CA PRO A 32 0.73 3.31 3.65
C PRO A 32 -0.38 2.42 4.22
N TYR A 33 -0.23 1.09 4.18
CA TYR A 33 -1.18 0.16 4.77
C TYR A 33 -1.26 0.42 6.27
N GLN A 34 -2.39 0.98 6.70
CA GLN A 34 -2.74 1.02 8.10
C GLN A 34 -2.87 -0.42 8.59
N TYR A 35 -1.96 -0.82 9.48
CA TYR A 35 -1.91 -2.15 10.07
C TYR A 35 -3.16 -2.36 10.93
N GLN A 36 -4.16 -3.08 10.41
CA GLN A 36 -5.21 -3.65 11.26
C GLN A 36 -4.66 -4.89 11.98
N PRO A 37 -5.14 -5.18 13.20
CA PRO A 37 -4.88 -6.47 13.84
C PRO A 37 -5.29 -7.59 12.87
N GLN A 38 -4.32 -8.40 12.45
CA GLN A 38 -4.62 -9.54 11.59
C GLN A 38 -5.43 -10.56 12.40
N PRO A 39 -6.49 -11.16 11.81
CA PRO A 39 -7.17 -12.27 12.46
C PRO A 39 -6.18 -13.42 12.66
N ASP A 40 -6.48 -14.28 13.64
CA ASP A 40 -5.80 -15.57 13.72
C ASP A 40 -6.18 -16.42 12.50
N GLU A 41 -5.31 -16.36 11.50
CA GLU A 41 -5.46 -17.07 10.24
C GLU A 41 -5.59 -18.59 10.44
N SER A 42 -5.04 -19.16 11.52
CA SER A 42 -5.08 -20.61 11.71
C SER A 42 -6.51 -21.17 11.86
N ASP A 43 -7.43 -20.33 12.35
CA ASP A 43 -8.85 -20.68 12.52
C ASP A 43 -9.72 -20.30 11.31
N LEU A 44 -9.17 -19.64 10.28
CA LEU A 44 -9.92 -19.24 9.10
C LEU A 44 -9.86 -20.31 7.99
N ASP A 45 -10.95 -20.45 7.23
CA ASP A 45 -11.03 -21.35 6.07
C ASP A 45 -10.32 -20.81 4.81
N ASN A 46 -10.02 -19.52 4.79
CA ASN A 46 -9.36 -18.80 3.71
C ASN A 46 -8.42 -17.73 4.26
N HIS A 47 -7.35 -17.42 3.53
CA HIS A 47 -6.30 -16.43 3.87
C HIS A 47 -6.16 -15.35 2.80
N GLY A 48 -7.19 -15.16 1.98
CA GLY A 48 -7.18 -14.20 0.88
C GLY A 48 -7.29 -12.77 1.40
N HIS A 49 -6.71 -11.82 0.67
CA HIS A 49 -6.82 -10.39 0.98
C HIS A 49 -7.25 -9.58 -0.24
N TYR A 50 -7.81 -8.41 0.00
CA TYR A 50 -8.11 -7.42 -1.04
C TYR A 50 -7.72 -6.02 -0.58
N VAL A 51 -7.52 -5.11 -1.54
CA VAL A 51 -7.30 -3.69 -1.25
C VAL A 51 -8.64 -2.97 -1.35
N ASN A 52 -9.06 -2.29 -0.28
CA ASN A 52 -10.29 -1.51 -0.28
C ASN A 52 -10.10 -0.17 -1.02
N ARG A 53 -11.16 0.62 -1.15
CA ARG A 53 -11.08 1.93 -1.84
C ARG A 53 -10.21 2.97 -1.13
N ASP A 54 -9.93 2.80 0.16
CA ASP A 54 -9.03 3.67 0.93
C ASP A 54 -7.56 3.26 0.75
N GLY A 55 -7.30 2.16 0.02
CA GLY A 55 -5.97 1.61 -0.17
C GLY A 55 -5.51 0.67 0.94
N ASN A 56 -6.39 0.26 1.86
CA ASN A 56 -6.04 -0.66 2.94
C ASN A 56 -6.12 -2.12 2.49
N VAL A 57 -5.13 -2.95 2.86
CA VAL A 57 -5.20 -4.41 2.72
C VAL A 57 -6.10 -4.97 3.81
N VAL A 58 -7.17 -5.62 3.39
CA VAL A 58 -8.21 -6.17 4.25
C VAL A 58 -8.32 -7.67 3.99
N HIS A 59 -8.53 -8.44 5.04
CA HIS A 59 -8.79 -9.86 4.91
C HIS A 59 -10.13 -10.10 4.19
N SER A 60 -10.15 -11.03 3.25
CA SER A 60 -11.36 -11.41 2.53
C SER A 60 -12.36 -12.08 3.48
N PRO A 61 -13.67 -12.07 3.21
CA PRO A 61 -14.60 -12.81 4.05
C PRO A 61 -14.20 -14.29 4.20
N ALA A 62 -14.24 -14.79 5.44
CA ALA A 62 -13.82 -16.15 5.78
C ALA A 62 -14.70 -16.73 6.88
N ARG A 63 -14.89 -18.05 6.89
CA ARG A 63 -15.55 -18.77 7.99
C ARG A 63 -14.50 -19.22 9.01
N THR A 64 -14.88 -19.19 10.27
CA THR A 64 -14.07 -19.77 11.36
C THR A 64 -14.33 -21.26 11.48
N ARG A 65 -13.29 -22.04 11.73
CA ARG A 65 -13.38 -23.48 11.98
C ARG A 65 -13.89 -23.77 13.39
N SER A 66 -13.53 -22.93 14.36
CA SER A 66 -13.98 -23.02 15.75
C SER A 66 -15.43 -22.57 15.95
N GLY A 67 -15.97 -21.76 15.03
CA GLY A 67 -17.27 -21.09 15.17
C GLY A 67 -17.22 -19.82 16.03
N ALA A 68 -16.08 -19.47 16.61
CA ALA A 68 -15.89 -18.21 17.34
C ALA A 68 -15.91 -17.01 16.37
N VAL A 69 -16.08 -15.80 16.90
CA VAL A 69 -15.91 -14.58 16.09
C VAL A 69 -14.40 -14.32 15.97
N PRO A 70 -13.84 -14.23 14.75
CA PRO A 70 -12.41 -14.01 14.60
C PRO A 70 -12.05 -12.56 14.96
N ALA A 71 -10.87 -12.38 15.52
CA ALA A 71 -10.37 -11.06 15.90
C ALA A 71 -10.34 -10.13 14.67
N GLY A 72 -10.83 -8.90 14.83
CA GLY A 72 -10.87 -7.91 13.76
C GLY A 72 -12.02 -8.06 12.76
N ALA A 73 -12.90 -9.07 12.91
CA ALA A 73 -14.15 -9.11 12.15
C ALA A 73 -15.02 -7.91 12.51
N THR A 74 -15.56 -7.26 11.48
CA THR A 74 -16.46 -6.10 11.63
C THR A 74 -17.91 -6.46 11.37
N ALA A 75 -18.17 -7.59 10.69
CA ALA A 75 -19.52 -8.07 10.42
C ALA A 75 -19.58 -9.58 10.27
N GLN A 76 -20.76 -10.14 10.55
CA GLN A 76 -21.14 -11.50 10.15
C GLN A 76 -22.09 -11.41 8.94
N CYS A 77 -21.75 -12.12 7.87
CA CYS A 77 -22.56 -12.24 6.66
C CYS A 77 -23.65 -13.32 6.83
N ARG A 78 -24.71 -13.25 6.03
CA ARG A 78 -25.83 -14.22 6.09
C ARG A 78 -25.46 -15.64 5.68
N ASP A 79 -24.38 -15.82 4.92
CA ASP A 79 -23.85 -17.15 4.59
C ASP A 79 -22.96 -17.74 5.70
N GLY A 80 -22.80 -17.04 6.84
CA GLY A 80 -22.01 -17.46 7.99
C GLY A 80 -20.52 -17.10 7.89
N SER A 81 -20.06 -16.43 6.83
CA SER A 81 -18.70 -15.87 6.79
C SER A 81 -18.60 -14.58 7.62
N TYR A 82 -17.41 -14.29 8.12
CA TYR A 82 -17.07 -13.04 8.80
C TYR A 82 -16.36 -12.11 7.83
N SER A 83 -16.81 -10.85 7.78
CA SER A 83 -16.19 -9.79 7.00
C SER A 83 -15.27 -8.95 7.87
N PHE A 84 -14.18 -8.49 7.26
CA PHE A 84 -13.20 -7.58 7.85
C PHE A 84 -13.27 -6.18 7.21
N SER A 85 -14.34 -5.91 6.43
CA SER A 85 -14.52 -4.66 5.71
C SER A 85 -14.61 -3.47 6.66
N GLN A 86 -13.90 -2.39 6.33
CA GLN A 86 -13.92 -1.12 7.07
C GLN A 86 -15.08 -0.20 6.66
N HIS A 87 -15.95 -0.66 5.75
CA HIS A 87 -17.07 0.13 5.24
C HIS A 87 -18.39 -0.61 5.43
N HIS A 88 -19.48 0.13 5.65
CA HIS A 88 -20.81 -0.48 5.67
C HIS A 88 -21.36 -0.73 4.26
N SER A 89 -21.09 0.18 3.32
CA SER A 89 -21.60 0.08 1.94
C SER A 89 -21.00 -1.12 1.21
N GLY A 90 -21.84 -2.02 0.73
CA GLY A 90 -21.44 -3.18 -0.06
C GLY A 90 -20.89 -4.37 0.74
N THR A 91 -20.75 -4.24 2.07
CA THR A 91 -20.29 -5.34 2.93
C THR A 91 -21.27 -6.51 2.89
N CYS A 92 -20.70 -7.71 2.78
CA CYS A 92 -21.43 -8.96 2.59
C CYS A 92 -22.37 -8.98 1.36
N SER A 93 -22.25 -8.06 0.39
CA SER A 93 -23.13 -8.03 -0.79
C SER A 93 -23.10 -9.33 -1.61
N ARG A 94 -21.93 -9.96 -1.70
CA ARG A 94 -21.75 -11.29 -2.34
C ARG A 94 -22.16 -12.46 -1.45
N HIS A 95 -22.44 -12.20 -0.18
CA HIS A 95 -22.68 -13.17 0.89
C HIS A 95 -24.09 -13.02 1.49
N GLY A 96 -25.04 -12.48 0.71
CA GLY A 96 -26.45 -12.34 1.10
C GLY A 96 -26.78 -11.13 1.98
N GLY A 97 -25.81 -10.24 2.19
CA GLY A 97 -25.93 -9.08 3.08
C GLY A 97 -25.45 -9.38 4.50
N VAL A 98 -25.46 -8.35 5.33
CA VAL A 98 -25.01 -8.42 6.73
C VAL A 98 -26.12 -9.01 7.60
N ALA A 99 -25.76 -10.00 8.42
CA ALA A 99 -26.61 -10.55 9.46
C ALA A 99 -26.46 -9.76 10.77
N ALA A 100 -25.22 -9.45 11.16
CA ALA A 100 -24.89 -8.68 12.35
C ALA A 100 -23.61 -7.87 12.16
N TRP A 101 -23.55 -6.70 12.80
CA TRP A 101 -22.33 -5.89 12.93
C TRP A 101 -21.66 -6.19 14.27
N GLN A 102 -20.33 -6.14 14.33
CA GLN A 102 -19.51 -6.37 15.52
C GLN A 102 -18.93 -5.07 16.08
#